data_AF-A0A7G7G7I4-F1
#
_entry.id   AF-A0A7G7G7I4-F1
#
_cell.length_a   1.000
_cell.length_b   1.000
_cell.length_c   1.000
_cell.angle_alpha   90.00
_cell.angle_beta   90.00
_cell.angle_gamma   90.00
#
_symmetry.space_group_name_H-M   'P 1'
#
loop_
_entity.id
_entity.type
_entity.pdbx_description
1 polymer ?
#
loop_
_entity_poly.entity_id
_entity_poly.type
_entity_poly.pdbx_seq_one_letter_code
_entity_poly.pdbx_strand_id
1 'polypeptide(L)' 'MLLLRKLLKKYGDTVILDIPDLQLDSGIYWIKGANGAGKTTFLKF' A
#
# COMPACT_ATOMS: atom_id res chain seq x y z
N MET A 1 8.84 5.42 11.86
CA MET A 1 9.37 4.41 10.93
C MET A 1 8.28 3.37 10.66
N LEU A 2 7.78 3.31 9.42
CA LEU A 2 6.85 2.29 8.92
C LEU A 2 7.64 1.30 8.07
N LEU A 3 7.47 0.00 8.33
CA LEU A 3 8.07 -1.08 7.55
C LEU A 3 6.95 -2.02 7.09
N LEU A 4 6.79 -2.15 5.78
CA LEU A 4 5.89 -3.11 5.16
C LEU A 4 6.70 -4.05 4.29
N ARG A 5 6.64 -5.34 4.57
CA ARG A 5 7.38 -6.37 3.83
C ARG A 5 6.41 -7.40 3.29
N LYS A 6 6.53 -7.71 2.00
CA LYS A 6 5.74 -8.72 1.27
C LYS A 6 4.24 -8.53 1.48
N LEU A 7 3.77 -7.29 1.40
CA LEU A 7 2.35 -6.97 1.52
C LEU A 7 1.64 -7.33 0.22
N LEU A 8 0.83 -8.38 0.26
CA LEU A 8 -0.05 -8.78 -0.82
C LEU A 8 -1.50 -8.68 -0.35
N LYS A 9 -2.30 -7.82 -1.00
CA LYS A 9 -3.74 -7.70 -0.74
C LYS A 9 -4.52 -7.94 -2.02
N LYS A 10 -5.45 -8.89 -1.95
CA LYS A 10 -6.38 -9.24 -3.03
C LYS A 10 -7.83 -9.10 -2.56
N TYR A 11 -8.72 -8.80 -3.50
CA TYR A 11 -10.17 -8.98 -3.37
C TYR A 11 -10.63 -9.86 -4.53
N GLY A 12 -11.09 -11.07 -4.21
CA GLY A 12 -11.29 -12.12 -5.22
C GLY A 12 -9.99 -12.38 -5.98
N ASP A 13 -10.08 -12.41 -7.31
CA ASP A 13 -8.93 -12.65 -8.20
C ASP A 13 -8.11 -11.38 -8.49
N THR A 14 -8.57 -10.22 -8.02
CA THR A 14 -7.89 -8.95 -8.31
C THR A 14 -6.85 -8.62 -7.24
N VAL A 15 -5.60 -8.42 -7.67
CA VAL A 15 -4.53 -7.88 -6.83
C VAL A 15 -4.68 -6.37 -6.71
N ILE A 16 -4.79 -5.89 -5.47
CA ILE A 16 -4.98 -4.47 -5.17
C ILE A 16 -3.69 -3.84 -4.68
N LEU A 17 -2.94 -4.56 -3.84
CA LEU A 17 -1.61 -4.18 -3.38
C LEU A 17 -0.68 -5.36 -3.57
N ASP A 18 0.47 -5.09 -4.17
CA ASP A 18 1.62 -5.99 -4.21
C ASP A 18 2.86 -5.13 -3.92
N ILE A 19 3.22 -5.05 -2.64
CA ILE A 19 4.31 -4.21 -2.16
C ILE A 19 5.37 -5.14 -1.54
N PRO A 20 6.45 -5.44 -2.28
CA PRO A 20 7.46 -6.41 -1.83
C PRO A 20 8.26 -5.91 -0.63
N ASP A 21 8.60 -4.61 -0.61
CA ASP A 21 9.26 -3.94 0.51
C ASP A 21 8.97 -2.43 0.43
N LEU A 22 8.62 -1.83 1.57
CA LEU A 22 8.43 -0.40 1.73
C LEU A 22 8.89 0.03 3.11
N GLN A 23 9.81 0.97 3.15
CA GLN A 23 10.30 1.62 4.36
C GLN A 23 10.05 3.12 4.25
N LEU A 24 9.33 3.67 5.24
CA LEU A 24 9.15 5.10 5.40
C LEU A 24 9.68 5.52 6.77
N ASP A 25 10.58 6.49 6.78
CA ASP A 25 11.03 7.10 8.03
C ASP A 25 9.97 8.08 8.57
N SER A 26 10.30 8.78 9.65
CA SER A 26 9.38 9.78 10.20
C SER A 26 9.25 10.96 9.23
N GLY A 27 8.03 11.30 8.84
CA GLY A 27 7.76 12.38 7.90
C GLY A 27 6.29 12.45 7.50
N ILE A 28 5.98 13.39 6.60
CA ILE A 28 4.65 13.55 6.01
C ILE A 28 4.70 13.04 4.57
N TYR A 29 3.82 12.09 4.25
CA TYR A 29 3.79 11.42 2.95
C TYR A 29 2.42 11.54 2.30
N TRP A 30 2.39 11.62 0.97
CA TRP A 30 1.17 11.62 0.17
C TRP A 30 1.10 10.36 -0.66
N ILE A 31 -0.09 9.78 -0.77
CA ILE A 31 -0.36 8.64 -1.65
C ILE A 31 -1.17 9.14 -2.84
N LYS A 32 -0.56 9.12 -4.02
CA LYS A 32 -1.17 9.55 -5.28
C LYS A 32 -1.41 8.37 -6.21
N GLY A 33 -2.54 8.38 -6.91
CA GLY A 33 -2.89 7.36 -7.89
C GLY A 33 -4.33 7.50 -8.36
N ALA A 34 -4.67 6.84 -9.47
CA ALA A 34 -6.04 6.84 -10.02
C ALA A 34 -7.08 6.23 -9.06
N ASN A 35 -8.36 6.42 -9.35
CA ASN A 35 -9.44 5.74 -8.64
C ASN A 35 -9.29 4.22 -8.82
N GLY A 36 -9.43 3.45 -7.73
CA GLY A 36 -9.21 2.01 -7.74
C GLY A 36 -7.75 1.56 -7.56
N ALA A 37 -6.75 2.47 -7.54
CA ALA A 37 -5.33 2.12 -7.40
C ALA A 37 -4.91 1.60 -5.99
N GLY A 38 -5.85 1.24 -5.11
CA GLY A 38 -5.53 0.65 -3.81
C GLY A 38 -5.15 1.62 -2.68
N LYS A 39 -5.24 2.95 -2.87
CA LYS A 39 -4.82 3.96 -1.87
C LYS A 39 -5.48 3.78 -0.49
N THR A 40 -6.82 3.71 -0.46
CA THR A 40 -7.56 3.49 0.80
C THR A 40 -7.32 2.09 1.35
N THR A 41 -7.05 1.11 0.49
CA THR A 41 -6.67 -0.24 0.91
C THR A 41 -5.30 -0.22 1.59
N PHE A 42 -4.34 0.56 1.08
CA PHE A 42 -3.02 0.72 1.66
C PHE A 42 -3.07 1.40 3.03
N LEU A 43 -3.84 2.47 3.18
CA LEU A 43 -3.98 3.20 4.46
C LEU A 43 -4.68 2.43 5.59
N LYS A 44 -5.22 1.23 5.30
CA LYS A 44 -5.84 0.36 6.31
C LYS A 44 -4.87 -0.67 6.90
N PHE A 45 -3.63 -0.72 6.41
CA PHE A 45 -2.55 -1.53 6.98
C PHE A 45 -1.72 -0.67 7.94
#